data_AF-A0A5A8AJY3-F1
#
_entry.id   AF-A0A5A8AJY3-F1
#
_cell.length_a   1.000
_cell.length_b   1.000
_cell.length_c   1.000
_cell.angle_alpha   90.00
_cell.angle_beta   90.00
_cell.angle_gamma   90.00
#
_symmetry.space_group_name_H-M   'P 1'
#
loop_
_entity.id
_entity.type
_entity.pdbx_description
1 polymer ?
#
loop_
_entity_poly.entity_id
_entity_poly.type
_entity_poly.pdbx_seq_one_letter_code
_entity_poly.pdbx_strand_id
1 'polypeptide(L)'
;MKKYTACRHRKQFVMLDEHHHEVGRIVDNSTLFSLRHYIIYNCRSYDIRNVGFMKNDLELFNSKGVIYFTDLAKERIIRSGEAVRIYHFDLKKTNRLSEKGRLLIEIREERRWFKDSVFHIEADELTDDLLVLMFLHYSTKEFNGIGGDGD
;
A
#
# COMPACT_ATOMS: atom_id res chain seq x y z
N MET A 1 -15.33 2.23 11.91
CA MET A 1 -14.03 2.03 11.24
C MET A 1 -14.09 0.73 10.48
N LYS A 2 -13.46 0.68 9.31
CA LYS A 2 -13.33 -0.56 8.54
C LYS A 2 -12.20 -1.40 9.11
N LYS A 3 -12.41 -2.71 9.13
CA LYS A 3 -11.44 -3.68 9.65
C LYS A 3 -11.13 -4.70 8.58
N TYR A 4 -9.86 -4.99 8.42
CA TYR A 4 -9.38 -6.00 7.49
C TYR A 4 -8.34 -6.88 8.15
N THR A 5 -8.20 -8.07 7.59
CA THR A 5 -7.05 -8.92 7.83
C THR A 5 -6.35 -9.18 6.51
N ALA A 6 -5.02 -9.19 6.52
CA ALA A 6 -4.25 -9.57 5.36
C ALA A 6 -3.19 -10.60 5.73
N CYS A 7 -3.05 -11.60 4.88
CA CYS A 7 -2.06 -12.66 5.06
C CYS A 7 -1.28 -12.83 3.76
N ARG A 8 0.01 -13.12 3.89
CA ARG A 8 0.79 -13.57 2.75
C ARG A 8 0.41 -15.01 2.45
N HIS A 9 0.19 -15.31 1.18
CA HIS A 9 0.05 -16.68 0.69
C HIS A 9 0.83 -16.79 -0.62
N ARG A 10 1.95 -17.52 -0.57
CA ARG A 10 2.90 -17.63 -1.69
C ARG A 10 3.37 -16.25 -2.16
N LYS A 11 3.14 -15.92 -3.43
CA LYS A 11 3.51 -14.65 -4.05
C LYS A 11 2.40 -13.59 -4.00
N GLN A 12 1.46 -13.71 -3.07
CA GLN A 12 0.32 -12.79 -2.96
C GLN A 12 0.09 -12.38 -1.51
N PHE A 13 -0.39 -11.17 -1.30
CA PHE A 13 -1.02 -10.72 -0.08
C PHE A 13 -2.50 -10.51 -0.36
N VAL A 14 -3.36 -11.25 0.33
CA VAL A 14 -4.82 -11.14 0.17
C VAL A 14 -5.37 -10.37 1.35
N MET A 15 -6.17 -9.33 1.08
CA MET A 15 -6.85 -8.52 2.08
C MET A 15 -8.32 -8.94 2.14
N LEU A 16 -8.77 -9.33 3.32
CA LEU A 16 -10.11 -9.79 3.63
C LEU A 16 -10.81 -8.78 4.56
N ASP A 17 -12.10 -8.56 4.34
CA ASP A 17 -12.94 -7.79 5.29
C ASP A 17 -13.27 -8.59 6.56
N GLU A 18 -14.05 -8.00 7.45
CA GLU A 18 -14.52 -8.64 8.70
C GLU A 18 -15.47 -9.83 8.48
N HIS A 19 -16.03 -9.96 7.27
CA HIS A 19 -16.87 -11.08 6.84
C HIS A 19 -16.09 -12.14 6.07
N HIS A 20 -14.76 -12.01 6.00
CA HIS A 20 -13.85 -12.87 5.23
C HIS A 20 -14.05 -12.86 3.72
N HIS A 21 -14.64 -11.80 3.16
CA HIS A 21 -14.67 -11.60 1.72
C HIS A 21 -13.38 -10.94 1.21
N GLU A 22 -12.89 -11.39 0.05
CA GLU A 22 -11.74 -10.76 -0.60
C GLU A 22 -12.10 -9.35 -1.08
N VAL A 23 -11.43 -8.35 -0.50
CA VAL A 23 -11.53 -6.95 -0.94
C VAL A 23 -10.56 -6.70 -2.11
N GLY A 24 -9.37 -7.28 -2.02
CA GLY A 24 -8.37 -7.23 -3.07
C GLY A 24 -7.07 -7.90 -2.65
N ARG A 25 -6.09 -7.88 -3.56
CA ARG A 25 -4.80 -8.52 -3.32
C ARG A 25 -3.64 -7.82 -4.00
N ILE A 26 -2.49 -7.92 -3.37
CA ILE A 26 -1.20 -7.49 -3.92
C ILE A 26 -0.51 -8.73 -4.46
N VAL A 27 -0.01 -8.68 -5.68
CA VAL A 27 0.64 -9.81 -6.35
C VAL A 27 2.09 -9.47 -6.66
N ASP A 28 2.97 -10.38 -6.22
CA ASP A 28 4.39 -10.38 -6.52
C ASP A 28 4.66 -11.28 -7.73
N ASN A 29 4.81 -10.70 -8.92
CA ASN A 29 5.23 -11.45 -10.09
C ASN A 29 6.74 -11.31 -10.31
N SER A 30 7.49 -12.28 -9.81
CA SER A 30 8.92 -12.42 -10.10
C SER A 30 9.16 -13.45 -11.21
N THR A 31 9.83 -13.00 -12.27
CA THR A 31 10.51 -13.84 -13.26
C THR A 31 12.02 -13.77 -13.03
N LEU A 32 12.81 -14.56 -13.78
CA LEU A 32 14.28 -14.57 -13.67
C LEU A 32 14.93 -13.19 -13.92
N PHE A 33 14.25 -12.30 -14.65
CA PHE A 33 14.79 -10.99 -15.07
C PHE A 33 13.92 -9.79 -14.69
N SER A 34 12.77 -10.00 -14.03
CA SER A 34 11.88 -8.90 -13.67
C SER A 34 11.13 -9.16 -12.38
N LEU A 35 11.13 -8.16 -11.49
CA LEU A 35 10.20 -8.08 -10.36
C LEU A 35 9.09 -7.09 -10.72
N ARG A 36 7.85 -7.55 -10.79
CA ARG A 36 6.67 -6.69 -10.95
C ARG A 36 5.74 -6.88 -9.77
N HIS A 37 5.25 -5.77 -9.23
CA HIS A 37 4.22 -5.75 -8.21
C HIS A 37 2.98 -5.09 -8.79
N TYR A 38 1.81 -5.66 -8.53
CA TYR A 38 0.55 -5.06 -8.94
C TYR A 38 -0.55 -5.38 -7.93
N ILE A 39 -1.58 -4.53 -7.89
CA ILE A 39 -2.77 -4.72 -7.08
C ILE A 39 -3.91 -5.19 -7.97
N ILE A 40 -4.66 -6.19 -7.53
CA ILE A 40 -5.96 -6.54 -8.09
C ILE A 40 -7.04 -5.99 -7.14
N TYR A 41 -7.89 -5.11 -7.66
CA TYR A 41 -9.00 -4.51 -6.92
C TYR A 41 -10.17 -4.25 -7.88
N ASN A 42 -11.40 -4.62 -7.49
CA ASN A 42 -12.61 -4.46 -8.30
C ASN A 42 -12.47 -4.93 -9.76
N CYS A 43 -11.94 -6.15 -9.96
CA CYS A 43 -11.67 -6.76 -11.27
C CYS A 43 -10.70 -5.96 -12.17
N ARG A 44 -9.91 -5.05 -11.60
CA ARG A 44 -8.88 -4.28 -12.32
C ARG A 44 -7.51 -4.58 -11.76
N SER A 45 -6.51 -4.55 -12.64
CA SER A 45 -5.10 -4.63 -12.27
C SER A 45 -4.49 -3.23 -12.29
N TYR A 46 -3.70 -2.93 -11.27
CA TYR A 46 -2.96 -1.69 -11.11
C TYR A 46 -1.48 -2.02 -10.94
N ASP A 47 -0.67 -1.69 -11.94
CA ASP A 47 0.79 -1.82 -11.82
C ASP A 47 1.29 -0.85 -10.76
N ILE A 48 2.08 -1.34 -9.82
CA ILE A 48 2.79 -0.49 -8.85
C ILE A 48 4.13 -0.10 -9.48
N ARG A 49 4.36 1.20 -9.61
CA ARG A 49 5.62 1.77 -10.10
C ARG A 49 6.21 2.71 -9.07
N ASN A 50 7.52 2.62 -8.87
CA ASN A 50 8.27 3.65 -8.17
C ASN A 50 8.64 4.72 -9.19
N VAL A 51 8.21 5.95 -8.95
CA VAL A 51 8.30 7.05 -9.93
C VAL A 51 8.95 8.30 -9.39
N GLY A 52 9.35 8.28 -8.12
CA GLY A 52 10.01 9.38 -7.45
C GLY A 52 11.52 9.37 -7.61
N PHE A 53 12.10 10.52 -7.31
CA PHE A 53 13.53 10.62 -6.97
C PHE A 53 13.83 9.95 -5.62
N MET A 54 12.84 9.89 -4.72
CA MET A 54 12.91 9.12 -3.49
C MET A 54 12.01 7.90 -3.60
N LYS A 55 12.37 6.85 -2.85
CA LYS A 55 11.67 5.57 -2.92
C LYS A 55 10.18 5.66 -2.54
N ASN A 56 9.72 6.75 -1.91
CA ASN A 56 8.39 6.88 -1.30
C ASN A 56 7.29 7.40 -2.24
N ASP A 57 7.63 7.79 -3.48
CA ASP A 57 6.63 8.18 -4.48
C ASP A 57 6.21 6.96 -5.31
N LEU A 58 4.95 6.57 -5.17
CA LEU A 58 4.37 5.42 -5.84
C LEU A 58 3.26 5.83 -6.79
N GLU A 59 3.27 5.21 -7.97
CA GLU A 59 2.18 5.26 -8.92
C GLU A 59 1.46 3.92 -8.96
N LEU A 60 0.13 3.98 -8.93
CA LEU A 60 -0.73 2.91 -9.40
C LEU A 60 -1.23 3.28 -10.80
N PHE A 61 -0.78 2.53 -11.80
CA PHE A 61 -1.12 2.75 -13.20
C PHE A 61 -2.04 1.64 -13.71
N ASN A 62 -3.08 2.02 -14.47
CA ASN A 62 -3.84 1.10 -15.30
C ASN A 62 -4.24 1.75 -16.63
N SER A 63 -4.97 1.03 -17.48
CA SER A 63 -5.42 1.53 -18.79
C SER A 63 -6.33 2.76 -18.73
N LYS A 64 -6.87 3.11 -17.55
CA LYS A 64 -7.79 4.24 -17.35
C LYS A 64 -7.14 5.46 -16.71
N GLY A 65 -5.90 5.37 -16.21
CA GLY A 65 -5.24 6.50 -15.58
C GLY A 65 -4.13 6.11 -14.59
N VAL A 66 -3.67 7.11 -13.85
CA VAL A 66 -2.56 6.99 -12.88
C VAL A 66 -3.00 7.61 -11.55
N ILE A 67 -2.81 6.87 -10.46
CA ILE A 67 -3.04 7.36 -9.09
C ILE A 67 -1.67 7.54 -8.43
N TYR A 68 -1.41 8.72 -7.88
CA TYR A 68 -0.13 9.06 -7.25
C TYR A 68 -0.25 9.07 -5.73
N PHE A 69 0.75 8.49 -5.07
CA PHE A 69 0.91 8.48 -3.62
C PHE A 69 2.29 9.06 -3.29
N THR A 70 2.35 10.09 -2.43
CA THR A 70 3.61 10.76 -2.04
C THR A 70 3.60 11.19 -0.56
N ASP A 71 4.77 11.14 0.06
CA ASP A 71 5.02 11.52 1.46
C ASP A 71 5.63 12.93 1.62
N LEU A 72 6.09 13.58 0.53
CA LEU A 72 6.75 14.88 0.57
C LEU A 72 5.84 16.05 0.19
N ALA A 73 6.00 17.14 0.95
CA ALA A 73 5.28 18.39 0.88
C ALA A 73 5.08 18.89 -0.57
N LYS A 74 3.80 18.96 -0.99
CA LYS A 74 3.11 19.72 -2.06
C LYS A 74 3.83 20.25 -3.32
N GLU A 75 5.12 20.55 -3.29
CA GLU A 75 5.83 21.41 -4.24
C GLU A 75 6.56 20.65 -5.37
N ARG A 76 6.59 19.31 -5.36
CA ARG A 76 7.42 18.52 -6.30
C ARG A 76 6.65 17.70 -7.35
N ILE A 77 5.32 17.77 -7.38
CA ILE A 77 4.51 17.00 -8.35
C ILE A 77 4.45 17.75 -9.68
N ILE A 78 5.19 17.29 -10.69
CA ILE A 78 5.25 17.89 -12.05
C ILE A 78 4.23 17.23 -13.01
N ARG A 79 3.14 16.63 -12.51
CA ARG A 79 2.08 16.06 -13.36
C ARG A 79 0.72 16.60 -12.97
N SER A 80 0.03 17.19 -13.95
CA SER A 80 -1.32 17.75 -13.85
C SER A 80 -2.27 17.07 -14.85
N GLY A 81 -3.53 16.88 -14.45
CA GLY A 81 -4.62 16.33 -15.29
C GLY A 81 -5.79 15.78 -14.46
N GLU A 82 -7.00 15.76 -15.02
CA GLU A 82 -8.25 15.32 -14.35
C GLU A 82 -8.21 13.87 -13.82
N ALA A 83 -7.25 13.05 -14.29
CA ALA A 83 -7.06 11.67 -13.88
C ALA A 83 -6.09 11.48 -12.70
N VAL A 84 -5.48 12.55 -12.16
CA VAL A 84 -4.46 12.48 -11.11
C VAL A 84 -5.09 12.69 -9.73
N ARG A 85 -5.26 11.61 -8.97
CA ARG A 85 -5.59 11.67 -7.53
C ARG A 85 -4.29 11.61 -6.73
N ILE A 86 -4.13 12.53 -5.79
CA ILE A 86 -2.94 12.65 -4.94
C ILE A 86 -3.38 12.40 -3.49
N TYR A 87 -2.76 11.40 -2.85
CA TYR A 87 -2.92 11.17 -1.41
C TYR A 87 -1.67 11.64 -0.69
N HIS A 88 -1.85 12.57 0.26
CA HIS A 88 -0.79 13.04 1.14
C HIS A 88 -0.78 12.22 2.42
N PHE A 89 0.40 11.78 2.85
CA PHE A 89 0.49 11.03 4.09
C PHE A 89 1.79 11.27 4.86
N ASP A 90 1.67 11.27 6.19
CA ASP A 90 2.78 11.45 7.12
C ASP A 90 3.27 10.09 7.65
N LEU A 91 4.36 9.57 7.06
CA LEU A 91 5.04 8.33 7.46
C LEU A 91 5.91 8.52 8.71
N LYS A 92 5.35 8.94 9.83
CA LYS A 92 6.12 8.97 11.10
C LYS A 92 6.37 7.58 11.69
N LYS A 93 5.49 6.62 11.37
CA LYS A 93 5.62 5.21 11.75
C LYS A 93 5.20 4.36 10.55
N THR A 94 6.01 3.34 10.23
CA THR A 94 5.87 2.45 9.05
C THR A 94 4.50 1.80 8.89
N ASN A 95 3.70 1.75 9.96
CA ASN A 95 2.40 1.10 9.99
C ASN A 95 1.21 2.06 10.24
N ARG A 96 1.42 3.38 10.18
CA ARG A 96 0.33 4.36 10.38
C ARG A 96 0.31 5.39 9.28
N LEU A 97 -0.86 5.59 8.67
CA LEU A 97 -1.14 6.60 7.68
C LEU A 97 -2.00 7.70 8.30
N SER A 98 -1.55 8.95 8.26
CA SER A 98 -2.34 10.10 8.72
C SER A 98 -2.40 11.20 7.67
N GLU A 99 -3.53 11.90 7.59
CA GLU A 99 -3.72 13.10 6.78
C GLU A 99 -4.16 14.26 7.69
N LYS A 100 -3.44 15.39 7.65
CA LYS A 100 -3.74 16.61 8.46
C LYS A 100 -3.97 16.31 9.96
N GLY A 101 -3.23 15.34 10.51
CA GLY A 101 -3.33 14.92 11.91
C GLY A 101 -4.45 13.91 12.21
N ARG A 102 -5.29 13.54 11.24
CA ARG A 102 -6.28 12.46 11.38
C ARG A 102 -5.68 11.13 10.94
N LEU A 103 -5.76 10.11 11.79
CA LEU A 103 -5.37 8.75 11.46
C LEU A 103 -6.34 8.17 10.43
N LEU A 104 -5.82 7.72 9.29
CA LEU A 104 -6.59 7.11 8.21
C LEU A 104 -6.46 5.59 8.18
N ILE A 105 -5.26 5.08 8.45
CA ILE A 105 -4.96 3.64 8.44
C ILE A 105 -3.97 3.32 9.54
N GLU A 106 -4.19 2.21 10.24
CA GLU A 106 -3.22 1.60 11.14
C GLU A 106 -3.10 0.11 10.82
N ILE A 107 -1.86 -0.38 10.74
CA ILE A 107 -1.53 -1.78 10.48
C ILE A 107 -0.82 -2.35 11.71
N ARG A 108 -1.21 -3.54 12.14
CA ARG A 108 -0.55 -4.28 13.21
C ARG A 108 -0.16 -5.65 12.70
N GLU A 109 1.11 -5.99 12.83
CA GLU A 109 1.61 -7.31 12.46
C GLU A 109 1.54 -8.26 13.66
N GLU A 110 0.80 -9.36 13.50
CA GLU A 110 0.83 -10.51 14.39
C GLU A 110 1.80 -11.55 13.80
N ARG A 111 3.03 -11.57 14.32
CA ARG A 111 4.04 -12.56 13.92
C ARG A 111 3.71 -13.91 14.54
N ARG A 112 3.53 -14.91 13.70
CA ARG A 112 3.26 -16.29 14.13
C ARG A 112 4.51 -17.14 13.97
N TRP A 113 4.89 -17.86 15.01
CA TRP A 113 6.04 -18.74 14.93
C TRP A 113 5.76 -19.87 13.93
N PHE A 114 6.64 -20.07 12.96
CA PHE A 114 6.55 -21.06 11.87
C PHE A 114 5.40 -20.89 10.86
N LYS A 115 4.71 -19.74 10.83
CA LYS A 115 3.66 -19.42 9.85
C LYS A 115 3.86 -18.02 9.28
N ASP A 116 3.21 -17.75 8.15
CA ASP A 116 3.14 -16.39 7.60
C ASP A 116 2.50 -15.43 8.61
N SER A 117 3.04 -14.21 8.72
CA SER A 117 2.49 -13.15 9.55
C SER A 117 1.06 -12.79 9.11
N VAL A 118 0.24 -12.43 10.09
CA VAL A 118 -1.10 -11.87 9.87
C VAL A 118 -1.07 -10.38 10.14
N PHE A 119 -1.59 -9.58 9.22
CA PHE A 119 -1.68 -8.13 9.35
C PHE A 119 -3.11 -7.76 9.67
N HIS A 120 -3.31 -7.10 10.80
CA HIS A 120 -4.59 -6.52 11.21
C HIS A 120 -4.61 -5.06 10.80
N ILE A 121 -5.61 -4.65 10.02
CA ILE A 121 -5.67 -3.33 9.41
C ILE A 121 -6.95 -2.64 9.86
N GLU A 122 -6.83 -1.45 10.43
CA GLU A 122 -7.94 -0.58 10.76
C GLU A 122 -7.89 0.65 9.87
N ALA A 123 -8.99 0.97 9.18
CA ALA A 123 -9.08 2.14 8.33
C ALA A 123 -10.28 3.01 8.68
N ASP A 124 -10.15 4.31 8.49
CA ASP A 124 -11.28 5.24 8.52
C ASP A 124 -12.34 4.84 7.49
N GLU A 125 -13.62 5.08 7.79
CA GLU A 125 -14.75 4.72 6.92
C GLU A 125 -14.64 5.32 5.51
N LEU A 126 -14.06 6.52 5.41
CA LEU A 126 -13.95 7.26 4.16
C LEU A 126 -12.69 6.91 3.37
N THR A 127 -11.77 6.12 3.93
CA THR A 127 -10.52 5.73 3.26
C THR A 127 -10.84 4.77 2.11
N ASP A 128 -10.31 4.99 0.91
CA ASP A 128 -10.49 4.06 -0.23
C ASP A 128 -9.74 2.73 0.03
N ASP A 129 -10.37 1.59 -0.23
CA ASP A 129 -9.75 0.27 -0.06
C ASP A 129 -8.51 0.08 -0.94
N LEU A 130 -8.44 0.76 -2.09
CA LEU A 130 -7.27 0.76 -2.95
C LEU A 130 -6.07 1.46 -2.27
N LEU A 131 -6.33 2.53 -1.51
CA LEU A 131 -5.30 3.18 -0.70
C LEU A 131 -4.85 2.25 0.45
N VAL A 132 -5.77 1.48 1.04
CA VAL A 132 -5.42 0.46 2.05
C VAL A 132 -4.50 -0.62 1.47
N LEU A 133 -4.83 -1.15 0.29
CA LEU A 133 -3.99 -2.15 -0.39
C LEU A 133 -2.60 -1.58 -0.76
N MET A 134 -2.54 -0.33 -1.23
CA MET A 134 -1.27 0.33 -1.53
C MET A 134 -0.42 0.51 -0.26
N PHE A 135 -1.02 1.02 0.81
CA PHE A 135 -0.32 1.23 2.06
C PHE A 135 0.14 -0.09 2.68
N LEU A 136 -0.67 -1.15 2.60
CA LEU A 136 -0.26 -2.49 3.00
C LEU A 136 0.95 -2.99 2.18
N HIS A 137 0.97 -2.79 0.86
CA HIS A 137 2.14 -3.11 0.03
C HIS A 137 3.39 -2.37 0.50
N TYR A 138 3.24 -1.07 0.78
CA TYR A 138 4.32 -0.24 1.29
C TYR A 138 4.84 -0.72 2.65
N SER A 139 3.96 -1.01 3.61
CA SER A 139 4.31 -1.45 4.96
C SER A 139 4.88 -2.87 5.05
N THR A 140 4.66 -3.72 4.04
CA THR A 140 5.10 -5.13 4.03
C THR A 140 6.33 -5.43 3.16
N LYS A 141 6.75 -4.49 2.31
CA LYS A 141 7.95 -4.64 1.46
C LYS A 141 9.21 -4.04 2.09
N GLU A 142 10.37 -4.48 1.59
CA GLU A 142 11.71 -4.00 1.93
C GLU A 142 11.96 -2.52 1.56
N PHE A 143 11.22 -1.59 2.15
CA PHE A 143 11.83 -0.32 2.56
C PHE A 143 12.73 -0.53 3.80
N ASN A 144 12.52 -1.64 4.51
CA ASN A 144 13.31 -2.15 5.63
C ASN A 144 14.73 -2.61 5.28
N GLY A 145 15.18 -2.47 4.02
CA GLY A 145 16.54 -2.81 3.61
C GLY A 145 17.54 -1.64 3.64
N ILE A 146 17.09 -0.38 3.78
CA ILE A 146 17.99 0.81 3.77
C ILE A 146 17.68 1.82 4.90
N GLY A 147 16.70 1.54 5.77
CA GLY A 147 16.54 2.26 7.03
C GLY A 147 17.10 1.38 8.15
N GLY A 148 18.38 1.55 8.48
CA GLY A 148 19.00 0.84 9.58
C GLY A 148 18.22 0.99 10.88
N ASP A 149 18.40 0.03 11.77
CA ASP A 149 17.98 0.10 13.16
C ASP A 149 18.33 1.48 13.73
N GLY A 150 17.33 2.35 13.77
CA GLY A 150 17.39 3.61 14.50
C GLY A 150 16.83 3.32 15.88
N ASP A 151 17.73 2.94 16.78
CA ASP A 151 17.58 3.22 18.22
C ASP A 151 17.17 4.69 18.44
#